data_AF-A0A8D0EIE6-F1
#
_entry.id   AF-A0A8D0EIE6-F1
#
_cell.length_a   1.000
_cell.length_b   1.000
_cell.length_c   1.000
_cell.angle_alpha   90.00
_cell.angle_beta   90.00
_cell.angle_gamma   90.00
#
_symmetry.space_group_name_H-M   'P 1'
#
loop_
_entity.id
_entity.type
_entity.pdbx_description
1 polymer ?
#
loop_
_entity_poly.entity_id
_entity_poly.type
_entity_poly.pdbx_seq_one_letter_code
_entity_poly.pdbx_strand_id
1 'polypeptide(L)' 'MSKLSFRARALDASKPLPVFRCEDLPDLAEYASINRAVPQMPTGMEKEEDIT' A
#
# COMPACT_ATOMS: atom_id res chain seq x y z
N MET A 1 1.86 24.88 -1.78
CA MET A 1 1.62 23.49 -1.33
C MET A 1 0.48 22.91 -2.14
N SER A 2 0.76 22.13 -3.18
CA SER A 2 -0.27 21.40 -3.91
C SER A 2 -0.74 20.23 -3.03
N LYS A 3 -2.06 20.12 -2.80
CA LYS A 3 -2.63 19.00 -2.06
C LYS A 3 -2.42 17.73 -2.89
N LEU A 4 -1.57 16.81 -2.42
CA LEU A 4 -1.42 15.49 -3.01
C LEU A 4 -2.79 14.80 -3.00
N SER A 5 -3.34 14.55 -4.19
CA SER A 5 -4.62 13.87 -4.35
C SER A 5 -4.35 12.42 -4.69
N PHE A 6 -4.67 11.51 -3.78
CA PHE A 6 -4.71 10.09 -4.10
C PHE A 6 -5.95 9.80 -4.92
N ARG A 7 -5.77 9.38 -6.18
CA ARG A 7 -6.88 8.94 -7.02
C ARG A 7 -6.98 7.43 -6.93
N ALA A 8 -7.87 6.94 -6.07
CA ALA A 8 -8.24 5.53 -6.05
C ALA A 8 -8.71 5.13 -7.46
N ARG A 9 -8.00 4.17 -8.07
CA ARG A 9 -8.44 3.54 -9.32
C ARG A 9 -9.27 2.33 -8.93
N ALA A 10 -10.45 2.20 -9.54
CA ALA A 10 -11.27 1.00 -9.36
C ALA A 10 -10.44 -0.23 -9.78
N LEU A 11 -10.32 -1.18 -8.86
CA LEU A 11 -9.70 -2.47 -9.10
C LEU A 11 -10.69 -3.34 -9.88
N ASP A 12 -10.24 -3.91 -10.98
CA ASP A 12 -11.02 -4.89 -11.73
C ASP A 12 -10.74 -6.28 -11.16
N ALA A 13 -11.69 -6.82 -10.40
CA ALA A 13 -11.54 -8.13 -9.74
C ALA A 13 -11.41 -9.30 -10.74
N SER A 14 -11.80 -9.10 -12.00
CA SER A 14 -11.62 -10.12 -13.05
C SER A 14 -10.20 -10.18 -13.60
N LYS A 15 -9.39 -9.15 -13.34
CA LYS A 15 -7.99 -9.11 -13.76
C LYS A 15 -7.09 -9.76 -12.71
N PRO A 16 -6.26 -10.75 -13.07
CA PRO A 16 -5.31 -11.32 -12.14
C PRO A 16 -4.29 -10.25 -11.72
N LEU A 17 -4.01 -10.18 -10.42
CA LEU A 17 -2.96 -9.32 -9.88
C LEU A 17 -1.63 -10.07 -9.87
N PRO A 18 -0.53 -9.41 -10.25
CA PRO A 18 0.79 -10.03 -10.14
C PRO A 18 1.15 -10.24 -8.67
N VAL A 19 1.65 -11.43 -8.34
CA VAL A 19 2.21 -11.75 -7.03
C VAL A 19 3.72 -11.73 -7.16
N PHE A 20 4.37 -10.87 -6.39
CA PHE A 20 5.83 -10.76 -6.34
C PHE A 20 6.35 -11.32 -5.03
N ARG A 21 7.45 -12.04 -5.08
CA ARG A 21 8.23 -12.46 -3.91
C ARG A 21 9.30 -11.43 -3.60
N CYS A 22 9.89 -11.51 -2.41
CA CYS A 22 10.97 -10.61 -2.00
C CYS A 22 12.17 -10.65 -2.96
N GLU A 23 12.46 -11.81 -3.54
CA GLU A 23 13.50 -12.01 -4.56
C GLU A 23 13.20 -11.36 -5.91
N ASP A 24 11.91 -11.10 -6.21
CA ASP A 24 11.47 -10.45 -7.45
C ASP A 24 11.49 -8.91 -7.37
N LEU A 25 11.78 -8.35 -6.19
CA LEU A 25 11.79 -6.92 -5.90
C LEU A 25 13.23 -6.41 -5.74
N PRO A 26 13.92 -6.09 -6.86
CA PRO A 26 15.30 -5.63 -6.82
C PRO A 26 15.32 -4.23 -6.21
N ASP A 27 15.92 -4.06 -5.01
CA ASP A 27 15.96 -2.83 -4.19
C ASP A 27 14.97 -2.77 -3.00
N LEU A 28 14.25 -3.85 -2.66
CA LEU A 28 13.33 -3.87 -1.51
C LEU A 28 14.00 -3.42 -0.20
N ALA A 29 15.25 -3.82 0.00
CA ALA A 29 16.06 -3.41 1.14
C ALA A 29 16.41 -1.91 1.13
N GLU A 30 16.52 -1.30 -0.06
CA GLU A 30 16.82 0.13 -0.24
C GLU A 30 15.56 0.99 -0.06
N TYR A 31 14.38 0.46 -0.36
CA TYR A 31 13.09 1.09 -0.02
C TYR A 31 12.80 1.08 1.49
N ALA A 32 13.35 0.11 2.23
CA ALA A 32 13.20 0.03 3.69
C ALA A 32 13.94 1.17 4.42
N SER A 33 14.98 1.76 3.81
CA SER A 33 15.65 2.99 4.29
C SER A 33 14.80 4.25 4.02
N ILE A 34 13.71 4.34 4.78
CA ILE A 34 12.96 5.51 5.25
C ILE A 34 13.41 6.86 4.67
N ASN A 35 12.74 7.30 3.61
CA ASN A 35 12.28 8.70 3.41
C ASN A 35 11.42 8.90 2.14
N ARG A 36 10.78 7.85 1.61
CA ARG A 36 9.73 7.96 0.58
C ARG A 36 8.37 7.75 1.23
N ALA A 37 8.02 8.56 2.23
CA ALA A 37 6.76 8.44 2.95
C ALA A 37 5.59 8.64 1.98
N VAL A 38 5.10 7.54 1.41
CA VAL A 38 3.79 7.49 0.78
C VAL A 38 2.80 7.77 1.90
N PRO A 39 1.87 8.74 1.75
CA PRO A 39 0.83 8.97 2.74
C PRO A 39 0.18 7.63 3.09
N GLN A 40 0.17 7.28 4.38
CA GLN A 40 -0.49 6.07 4.84
C GLN A 40 -1.95 6.14 4.39
N MET A 41 -2.32 5.18 3.55
CA MET A 41 -3.69 5.08 3.08
C MET A 41 -4.56 4.58 4.24
N PRO A 42 -5.74 5.17 4.47
CA PRO A 42 -6.68 4.57 5.41
C PRO A 42 -7.03 3.17 4.88
N THR A 43 -6.74 2.14 5.68
CA THR A 43 -6.90 0.73 5.28
C THR A 43 -8.36 0.30 5.22
N GLY A 44 -9.31 1.15 5.66
CA GLY A 44 -10.74 0.86 5.68
C GLY A 44 -11.13 -0.30 6.61
N MET A 45 -10.15 -0.94 7.25
CA MET A 45 -10.36 -1.93 8.28
C MET A 45 -10.76 -1.20 9.55
N GLU A 46 -12.02 -1.34 9.94
CA GLU A 46 -12.42 -1.07 11.31
C GLU A 46 -11.57 -1.98 12.20
N LYS A 47 -10.85 -1.36 13.15
CA LYS A 47 -10.17 -2.12 14.19
C LYS A 47 -11.29 -2.78 14.99
N GLU A 48 -11.47 -4.09 14.88
CA GLU A 48 -12.30 -4.84 15.81
C GLU A 48 -11.74 -4.54 17.20
N GLU A 49 -12.51 -3.78 17.99
CA GLU A 49 -12.17 -3.53 19.38
C GLU A 49 -12.14 -4.91 20.06
N ASP A 50 -11.02 -5.27 20.70
CA ASP A 50 -10.96 -6.44 21.56
C ASP A 50 -12.01 -6.25 22.68
N ILE A 51 -13.18 -6.85 22.49
CA ILE A 51 -14.19 -7.03 23.54
C ILE A 51 -13.55 -7.92 24.60
N THR A 52 -12.97 -7.28 25.61
CA THR A 52 -12.47 -7.89 26.85
C THR A 52 -13.37 -7.51 28.00
#